data_AF-A0A7W5HC35-F1
#
_entry.id   AF-A0A7W5HC35-F1
#
_cell.length_a   1.000
_cell.length_b   1.000
_cell.length_c   1.000
_cell.angle_alpha   90.00
_cell.angle_beta   90.00
_cell.angle_gamma   90.00
#
_symmetry.space_group_name_H-M   'P 1'
#
loop_
_entity.id
_entity.type
_entity.pdbx_description
1 polymer ?
#
loop_
_entity_poly.entity_id
_entity_poly.type
_entity_poly.pdbx_seq_one_letter_code
_entity_poly.pdbx_strand_id
1 'polypeptide(L)'
;MTLATDQDQHGRGTSPTVSRFASLRDAVMDHWEQQVRERIEGAKDLAGPVLTNTLPAFFDNIAQALSATHPRRIGSSGTNLATAHGRERARMTPYAPDHLIHEHQILRESIAALTDGRVALGLKDWDIIDSSINAAMRESCAPSWTSKMSHGAGRPPRCPMTCARRCRSLPMALSLSACLSRRR
;
A
#
# COMPACT_ATOMS: atom_id res chain seq x y z
N MET A 1 9.25 -22.33 13.10
CA MET A 1 8.62 -21.62 11.96
C MET A 1 7.36 -22.38 11.62
N THR A 2 6.19 -21.79 11.84
CA THR A 2 4.90 -22.44 11.57
C THR A 2 4.45 -21.99 10.19
N LEU A 3 4.72 -22.82 9.18
CA LEU A 3 4.19 -22.64 7.83
C LEU A 3 2.67 -22.80 7.90
N ALA A 4 1.92 -21.90 7.26
CA ALA A 4 0.48 -21.96 7.19
C ALA A 4 0.04 -23.24 6.46
N THR A 5 -0.74 -24.08 7.13
CA THR A 5 -1.24 -25.39 6.68
C THR A 5 -2.31 -25.31 5.58
N ASP A 6 -2.34 -24.26 4.75
CA ASP A 6 -3.32 -24.12 3.66
C ASP A 6 -2.73 -24.37 2.26
N GLN A 7 -1.44 -24.68 2.17
CA GLN A 7 -0.80 -25.13 0.93
C GLN A 7 -1.16 -26.58 0.58
N ASP A 8 -2.46 -26.91 0.57
CA ASP A 8 -2.94 -28.21 0.13
C ASP A 8 -3.11 -28.25 -1.40
N GLN A 9 -2.29 -29.12 -1.97
CA GLN A 9 -2.18 -29.50 -3.36
C GLN A 9 -3.42 -30.30 -3.80
N HIS A 10 -4.32 -29.71 -4.59
CA HIS A 10 -5.26 -30.49 -5.42
C HIS A 10 -5.45 -29.84 -6.79
N GLY A 11 -4.59 -30.23 -7.73
CA GLY A 11 -4.60 -29.84 -9.15
C GLY A 11 -5.75 -30.41 -9.98
N ARG A 12 -6.99 -30.28 -9.51
CA ARG A 12 -8.19 -30.56 -10.32
C ARG A 12 -9.08 -29.31 -10.34
N GLY A 13 -9.00 -28.53 -11.41
CA GLY A 13 -10.00 -27.50 -11.72
C GLY A 13 -9.51 -26.05 -11.86
N THR A 14 -8.20 -25.78 -11.84
CA THR A 14 -7.72 -24.43 -12.12
C THR A 14 -7.94 -24.08 -13.60
N SER A 15 -8.78 -23.08 -13.83
CA SER A 15 -9.01 -22.51 -15.16
C SER A 15 -7.67 -22.11 -15.81
N PRO A 16 -7.51 -22.26 -17.15
CA PRO A 16 -6.34 -21.78 -17.86
C PRO A 16 -6.03 -20.30 -17.59
N THR A 17 -7.06 -19.47 -17.37
CA THR A 17 -6.93 -18.06 -16.99
C THR A 17 -6.20 -17.92 -15.65
N VAL A 18 -6.63 -18.68 -14.62
CA VAL A 18 -6.05 -18.65 -13.28
C VAL A 18 -4.61 -19.17 -13.30
N SER A 19 -4.36 -20.28 -14.01
CA SER A 19 -3.01 -20.82 -14.16
C SER A 19 -2.07 -19.82 -14.82
N ARG A 20 -2.55 -19.09 -15.83
CA ARG A 20 -1.73 -18.09 -16.52
C ARG A 20 -1.52 -16.85 -15.67
N PHE A 21 -2.55 -16.37 -14.97
CA PHE A 21 -2.40 -15.30 -13.99
C PHE A 21 -1.35 -15.63 -12.94
N ALA A 22 -1.41 -16.82 -12.34
CA ALA A 22 -0.44 -17.28 -11.35
C ALA A 22 0.98 -17.33 -11.92
N SER A 23 1.16 -17.77 -13.17
CA SER A 23 2.49 -17.80 -13.82
C SER A 23 3.11 -16.42 -14.05
N LEU A 24 2.33 -15.35 -13.99
CA LEU A 24 2.84 -13.98 -14.16
C LEU A 24 3.35 -13.38 -12.85
N ARG A 25 3.27 -14.09 -11.71
CA ARG A 25 3.67 -13.55 -10.40
C ARG A 25 5.02 -12.88 -10.44
N ASP A 26 6.06 -13.61 -10.86
CA ASP A 26 7.43 -13.10 -10.80
C ASP A 26 7.60 -11.88 -11.71
N ALA A 27 7.03 -11.89 -12.92
CA ALA A 27 7.03 -10.74 -13.83
C ALA A 27 6.27 -9.53 -13.28
N VAL A 28 5.16 -9.74 -12.58
CA VAL A 28 4.40 -8.67 -11.91
C VAL A 28 5.20 -8.11 -10.74
N MET A 29 5.87 -8.95 -9.95
CA MET A 29 6.69 -8.50 -8.82
C MET A 29 7.91 -7.70 -9.29
N ASP A 30 8.58 -8.13 -10.36
CA ASP A 30 9.72 -7.41 -10.94
C ASP A 30 9.29 -6.04 -11.48
N HIS A 31 8.19 -6.00 -12.24
CA HIS A 31 7.64 -4.74 -12.75
C HIS A 31 7.19 -3.81 -11.61
N TRP A 32 6.49 -4.36 -10.61
CA TRP A 32 6.05 -3.61 -9.45
C TRP A 32 7.24 -3.02 -8.67
N GLU A 33 8.27 -3.81 -8.41
CA GLU A 33 9.46 -3.36 -7.67
C GLU A 33 10.17 -2.23 -8.43
N GLN A 34 10.33 -2.37 -9.74
CA GLN A 34 10.88 -1.30 -10.57
C GLN A 34 10.06 -0.01 -10.43
N GLN A 35 8.74 -0.10 -10.62
CA GLN A 35 7.85 1.06 -10.57
C GLN A 35 7.83 1.72 -9.19
N VAL A 36 7.87 0.95 -8.11
CA VAL A 36 7.93 1.48 -6.74
C VAL A 36 9.26 2.21 -6.50
N ARG A 37 10.39 1.65 -6.94
CA ARG A 37 11.70 2.30 -6.80
C ARG A 37 11.79 3.61 -7.58
N GLU A 38 11.11 3.70 -8.73
CA GLU A 38 11.07 4.89 -9.56
C GLU A 38 10.16 6.00 -8.97
N ARG A 39 9.06 5.61 -8.32
CA ARG A 39 7.96 6.55 -8.00
C ARG A 39 7.82 6.90 -6.54
N ILE A 40 8.40 6.12 -5.61
CA ILE A 40 8.23 6.31 -4.17
C ILE A 40 9.57 6.69 -3.53
N GLU A 41 9.58 7.81 -2.82
CA GLU A 41 10.76 8.29 -2.11
C GLU A 41 11.20 7.29 -1.02
N GLY A 42 12.50 7.01 -0.98
CA GLY A 42 13.11 6.06 -0.05
C GLY A 42 12.98 4.59 -0.44
N ALA A 43 12.23 4.25 -1.49
CA ALA A 43 12.10 2.88 -1.97
C ALA A 43 13.40 2.33 -2.58
N LYS A 44 14.13 3.19 -3.31
CA LYS A 44 15.39 2.84 -3.99
C LYS A 44 16.46 2.28 -3.04
N ASP A 45 16.44 2.68 -1.77
CA ASP A 45 17.45 2.32 -0.77
C ASP A 45 17.07 1.06 0.02
N LEU A 46 15.86 0.52 -0.17
CA LEU A 46 15.42 -0.71 0.48
C LEU A 46 15.94 -1.95 -0.27
N ALA A 47 16.38 -2.96 0.48
CA ALA A 47 16.70 -4.27 -0.09
C ALA A 47 15.46 -4.92 -0.71
N GLY A 48 15.61 -5.58 -1.86
CA GLY A 48 14.49 -6.21 -2.61
C GLY A 48 13.55 -7.06 -1.74
N PRO A 49 14.05 -7.98 -0.90
CA PRO A 49 13.20 -8.78 0.00
C PRO A 49 12.42 -7.96 1.04
N VAL A 50 12.98 -6.84 1.50
CA VAL A 50 12.29 -5.91 2.43
C VAL A 50 11.18 -5.16 1.69
N LEU A 51 11.44 -4.80 0.43
CA LEU A 51 10.47 -4.14 -0.43
C LEU A 51 9.34 -5.09 -0.87
N THR A 52 9.63 -6.26 -1.42
CA THR A 52 8.58 -7.20 -1.84
C THR A 52 7.79 -7.79 -0.67
N ASN A 53 8.47 -8.14 0.44
CA ASN A 53 7.85 -8.60 1.68
C ASN A 53 6.73 -9.65 1.44
N THR A 54 5.52 -9.39 1.91
CA THR A 54 4.35 -10.28 1.79
C THR A 54 3.63 -10.22 0.45
N LEU A 55 4.03 -9.34 -0.48
CA LEU A 55 3.31 -9.11 -1.73
C LEU A 55 3.29 -10.32 -2.67
N PRO A 56 4.36 -11.13 -2.83
CA PRO A 56 4.28 -12.34 -3.64
C PRO A 56 3.22 -13.33 -3.15
N ALA A 57 3.14 -13.54 -1.83
CA ALA A 57 2.12 -14.40 -1.23
C ALA A 57 0.71 -13.78 -1.34
N PHE A 58 0.60 -12.45 -1.25
CA PHE A 58 -0.66 -11.76 -1.47
C PHE A 58 -1.14 -11.89 -2.93
N PHE A 59 -0.23 -11.86 -3.91
CA PHE A 59 -0.55 -12.14 -5.32
C PHE A 59 -1.04 -13.58 -5.51
N ASP A 60 -0.39 -14.56 -4.88
CA ASP A 60 -0.83 -15.96 -4.89
C ASP A 60 -2.25 -16.10 -4.32
N ASN A 61 -2.59 -15.34 -3.27
CA ASN A 61 -3.95 -15.30 -2.74
C ASN A 61 -4.96 -14.68 -3.71
N ILE A 62 -4.57 -13.70 -4.52
CA ILE A 62 -5.43 -13.17 -5.59
C ILE A 62 -5.70 -14.27 -6.62
N ALA A 63 -4.66 -15.01 -7.04
CA ALA A 63 -4.81 -16.13 -7.97
C ALA A 63 -5.76 -17.21 -7.40
N GLN A 64 -5.64 -17.52 -6.12
CA GLN A 64 -6.57 -18.39 -5.41
C GLN A 64 -8.01 -17.84 -5.44
N ALA A 65 -8.21 -16.55 -5.18
CA ALA A 65 -9.54 -15.93 -5.20
C ALA A 65 -10.19 -15.89 -6.59
N LEU A 66 -9.39 -15.85 -7.66
CA LEU A 66 -9.86 -15.97 -9.03
C LEU A 66 -10.31 -17.40 -9.38
N SER A 67 -9.93 -18.41 -8.60
CA SER A 67 -10.32 -19.79 -8.82
C SER A 67 -11.71 -20.07 -8.25
N ALA A 68 -12.66 -20.44 -9.13
CA ALA A 68 -14.03 -20.77 -8.73
C ALA A 68 -14.13 -21.96 -7.76
N THR A 69 -13.11 -22.83 -7.71
CA THR A 69 -13.07 -24.01 -6.83
C THR A 69 -12.40 -23.75 -5.50
N HIS A 70 -11.82 -22.56 -5.30
CA HIS A 70 -11.09 -22.24 -4.08
C HIS A 70 -11.96 -21.35 -3.16
N PRO A 71 -11.99 -21.60 -1.83
CA PRO A 71 -12.93 -20.93 -0.92
C PRO A 71 -12.61 -19.45 -0.65
N ARG A 72 -11.42 -18.98 -1.02
CA ARG A 72 -10.96 -17.60 -0.82
C ARG A 72 -11.80 -16.63 -1.66
N ARG A 73 -12.41 -15.63 -1.03
CA ARG A 73 -13.26 -14.65 -1.74
C ARG A 73 -12.46 -13.50 -2.35
N ILE A 74 -11.43 -13.03 -1.64
CA ILE A 74 -10.50 -11.98 -2.07
C ILE A 74 -9.10 -12.26 -1.48
N GLY A 75 -8.06 -11.64 -2.03
CA GLY A 75 -6.66 -11.86 -1.66
C GLY A 75 -6.35 -11.70 -0.16
N SER A 76 -7.08 -10.85 0.57
CA SER A 76 -6.86 -10.66 2.02
C SER A 76 -7.63 -11.63 2.91
N SER A 77 -8.58 -12.41 2.38
CA SER A 77 -9.48 -13.26 3.19
C SER A 77 -8.74 -14.28 4.05
N GLY A 78 -8.97 -14.30 5.36
CA GLY A 78 -8.39 -15.33 6.25
C GLY A 78 -6.86 -15.27 6.43
N THR A 79 -6.22 -14.13 6.14
CA THR A 79 -4.78 -13.94 6.36
C THR A 79 -4.49 -12.62 7.08
N ASN A 80 -3.25 -12.43 7.52
CA ASN A 80 -2.77 -11.16 8.09
C ASN A 80 -1.69 -10.49 7.23
N LEU A 81 -1.52 -10.91 5.96
CA LEU A 81 -0.41 -10.49 5.10
C LEU A 81 -0.39 -8.97 4.87
N ALA A 82 -1.56 -8.35 4.68
CA ALA A 82 -1.69 -6.91 4.49
C ALA A 82 -1.33 -6.14 5.77
N THR A 83 -1.90 -6.53 6.91
CA THR A 83 -1.53 -5.92 8.20
C THR A 83 -0.03 -6.10 8.51
N ALA A 84 0.55 -7.26 8.22
CA ALA A 84 1.99 -7.50 8.37
C ALA A 84 2.81 -6.58 7.45
N HIS A 85 2.38 -6.41 6.19
CA HIS A 85 2.98 -5.48 5.23
C HIS A 85 3.03 -4.06 5.77
N GLY A 86 1.87 -3.52 6.17
CA GLY A 86 1.76 -2.16 6.70
C GLY A 86 2.55 -1.96 8.00
N ARG A 87 2.59 -2.96 8.89
CA ARG A 87 3.40 -2.92 10.12
C ARG A 87 4.89 -2.81 9.83
N GLU A 88 5.39 -3.59 8.88
CA GLU A 88 6.79 -3.55 8.46
C GLU A 88 7.13 -2.17 7.89
N ARG A 89 6.28 -1.64 7.00
CA ARG A 89 6.45 -0.28 6.45
C ARG A 89 6.49 0.79 7.53
N ALA A 90 5.56 0.75 8.48
CA ALA A 90 5.51 1.72 9.56
C ALA A 90 6.78 1.68 10.44
N ARG A 91 7.35 0.51 10.69
CA ARG A 91 8.46 0.32 11.65
C ARG A 91 9.85 0.35 11.04
N MET A 92 10.01 -0.22 9.83
CA MET A 92 11.30 -0.61 9.28
C MET A 92 11.71 0.18 8.05
N THR A 93 10.89 1.13 7.60
CA THR A 93 11.14 1.93 6.39
C THR A 93 10.91 3.42 6.64
N PRO A 94 11.48 4.31 5.81
CA PRO A 94 11.19 5.74 5.89
C PRO A 94 9.79 6.13 5.38
N TYR A 95 8.96 5.15 4.98
CA TYR A 95 7.69 5.44 4.30
C TYR A 95 6.72 6.23 5.16
N ALA A 96 5.99 7.11 4.49
CA ALA A 96 4.78 7.74 4.98
C ALA A 96 3.53 6.90 4.59
N PRO A 97 2.36 7.12 5.22
CA PRO A 97 1.15 6.37 4.90
C PRO A 97 0.73 6.46 3.42
N ASP A 98 0.94 7.62 2.78
CA ASP A 98 0.65 7.84 1.37
C ASP A 98 1.55 7.01 0.44
N HIS A 99 2.83 6.80 0.80
CA HIS A 99 3.70 5.88 0.07
C HIS A 99 3.15 4.44 0.07
N LEU A 100 2.64 3.96 1.22
CA LEU A 100 2.02 2.63 1.32
C LEU A 100 0.76 2.51 0.44
N ILE A 101 -0.07 3.55 0.41
CA ILE A 101 -1.25 3.61 -0.47
C ILE A 101 -0.79 3.53 -1.93
N HIS A 102 0.26 4.28 -2.27
CA HIS A 102 0.81 4.32 -3.62
C HIS A 102 1.40 2.97 -4.05
N GLU A 103 2.07 2.23 -3.16
CA GLU A 103 2.54 0.86 -3.45
C GLU A 103 1.41 -0.07 -3.93
N HIS A 104 0.24 0.01 -3.29
CA HIS A 104 -0.93 -0.81 -3.64
C HIS A 104 -1.53 -0.38 -5.00
N GLN A 105 -1.52 0.92 -5.30
CA GLN A 105 -1.95 1.43 -6.61
C GLN A 105 -1.00 0.95 -7.71
N ILE A 106 0.31 1.01 -7.48
CA ILE A 106 1.34 0.51 -8.41
C ILE A 106 1.19 -1.00 -8.62
N LEU A 107 0.81 -1.77 -7.58
CA LEU A 107 0.54 -3.21 -7.73
C LEU A 107 -0.64 -3.45 -8.68
N ARG A 108 -1.75 -2.71 -8.52
CA ARG A 108 -2.89 -2.79 -9.43
C ARG A 108 -2.49 -2.48 -10.87
N GLU A 109 -1.73 -1.38 -11.06
CA GLU A 109 -1.23 -0.96 -12.37
C GLU A 109 -0.32 -2.03 -12.98
N SER A 110 0.56 -2.64 -12.19
CA SER A 110 1.46 -3.70 -12.64
C SER A 110 0.70 -4.97 -13.03
N ILE A 111 -0.33 -5.35 -12.27
CA ILE A 111 -1.21 -6.46 -12.66
C ILE A 111 -1.88 -6.16 -14.00
N ALA A 112 -2.44 -4.96 -14.19
CA ALA A 112 -3.07 -4.56 -15.44
C ALA A 112 -2.10 -4.60 -16.62
N ALA A 113 -0.93 -3.98 -16.48
CA ALA A 113 0.08 -3.92 -17.53
C ALA A 113 0.57 -5.30 -17.97
N LEU A 114 0.75 -6.23 -17.02
CA LEU A 114 1.33 -7.55 -17.30
C LEU A 114 0.29 -8.59 -17.71
N THR A 115 -0.99 -8.38 -17.39
CA THR A 115 -2.08 -9.27 -17.81
C THR A 115 -2.67 -8.88 -19.15
N ASP A 116 -2.55 -7.62 -19.58
CA ASP A 116 -3.09 -7.12 -20.84
C ASP A 116 -2.62 -7.94 -22.05
N GLY A 117 -3.56 -8.41 -22.86
CA GLY A 117 -3.32 -9.31 -24.00
C GLY A 117 -2.76 -10.70 -23.66
N ARG A 118 -2.37 -10.97 -22.40
CA ARG A 118 -1.75 -12.24 -21.97
C ARG A 118 -2.72 -13.14 -21.23
N VAL A 119 -3.63 -12.56 -20.44
CA VAL A 119 -4.63 -13.25 -19.62
C VAL A 119 -6.01 -12.71 -19.93
N ALA A 120 -6.97 -13.59 -20.21
CA ALA A 120 -8.35 -13.21 -20.46
C ALA A 120 -9.09 -12.95 -19.14
N LEU A 121 -8.83 -11.79 -18.52
CA LEU A 121 -9.53 -11.33 -17.31
C LEU A 121 -10.83 -10.62 -17.69
N GLY A 122 -11.96 -11.11 -17.18
CA GLY A 122 -13.27 -10.47 -17.32
C GLY A 122 -13.57 -9.48 -16.21
N LEU A 123 -14.74 -8.83 -16.27
CA LEU A 123 -15.19 -7.86 -15.26
C LEU A 123 -15.22 -8.45 -13.85
N LYS A 124 -15.69 -9.69 -13.69
CA LYS A 124 -15.73 -10.37 -12.38
C LYS A 124 -14.33 -10.62 -11.81
N ASP A 125 -13.35 -10.91 -12.67
CA ASP A 125 -11.97 -11.12 -12.24
C ASP A 125 -11.37 -9.80 -11.74
N TRP A 126 -11.64 -8.71 -12.46
CA TRP A 126 -11.25 -7.36 -12.06
C TRP A 126 -11.93 -6.92 -10.76
N ASP A 127 -13.21 -7.23 -10.55
CA ASP A 127 -13.90 -6.97 -9.29
C ASP A 127 -13.20 -7.66 -8.11
N ILE A 128 -12.72 -8.91 -8.29
CA ILE A 128 -11.96 -9.65 -7.27
C ILE A 128 -10.60 -8.99 -7.02
N ILE A 129 -9.86 -8.65 -8.08
CA ILE A 129 -8.55 -7.99 -7.97
C ILE A 129 -8.69 -6.65 -7.24
N ASP A 130 -9.63 -5.81 -7.66
CA ASP A 130 -9.86 -4.48 -7.09
C ASP A 130 -10.33 -4.57 -5.64
N SER A 131 -11.23 -5.51 -5.33
CA SER A 131 -11.67 -5.74 -3.94
C SER A 131 -10.52 -6.22 -3.06
N SER A 132 -9.63 -7.08 -3.59
CA SER A 132 -8.46 -7.58 -2.88
C SER A 132 -7.49 -6.45 -2.52
N ILE A 133 -7.13 -5.62 -3.51
CA ILE A 133 -6.17 -4.52 -3.33
C ILE A 133 -6.74 -3.45 -2.40
N ASN A 134 -8.02 -3.10 -2.56
CA ASN A 134 -8.67 -2.11 -1.69
C ASN A 134 -8.79 -2.59 -0.24
N ALA A 135 -9.04 -3.88 -0.01
CA ALA A 135 -9.06 -4.45 1.33
C ALA A 135 -7.65 -4.42 1.95
N ALA A 136 -6.64 -4.90 1.22
CA ALA A 136 -5.25 -4.90 1.68
C ALA A 136 -4.73 -3.50 1.98
N MET A 137 -5.09 -2.49 1.17
CA MET A 137 -4.73 -1.10 1.43
C MET A 137 -5.29 -0.60 2.77
N ARG A 138 -6.58 -0.86 3.06
CA ARG A 138 -7.22 -0.46 4.32
C ARG A 138 -6.61 -1.20 5.52
N GLU A 139 -6.40 -2.51 5.39
CA GLU A 139 -5.81 -3.36 6.43
C GLU A 139 -4.35 -2.99 6.73
N SER A 140 -3.58 -2.58 5.72
CA SER A 140 -2.19 -2.12 5.85
C SER A 140 -2.10 -0.74 6.51
N CYS A 141 -3.09 0.13 6.27
CA CYS A 141 -3.18 1.46 6.86
C CYS A 141 -3.79 1.49 8.27
N ALA A 142 -4.35 0.37 8.76
CA ALA A 142 -4.92 0.23 10.11
C ALA A 142 -3.83 0.43 11.22
N PRO A 143 -4.09 0.25 12.54
CA PRO A 143 -3.53 1.04 13.66
C PRO A 143 -2.00 1.20 13.77
N SER A 144 -1.22 0.44 13.00
CA SER A 144 0.23 0.50 12.77
C SER A 144 0.80 1.90 12.54
N TRP A 145 0.02 2.85 11.98
CA TRP A 145 0.53 4.18 11.61
C TRP A 145 0.31 5.26 12.67
N THR A 146 -0.54 5.02 13.67
CA THR A 146 -0.91 6.00 14.71
C THR A 146 0.31 6.52 15.48
N SER A 147 1.22 5.64 15.88
CA SER A 147 2.43 6.03 16.63
C SER A 147 3.47 6.77 15.78
N LYS A 148 3.59 6.45 14.48
CA LYS A 148 4.55 7.11 13.57
C LYS A 148 4.12 8.55 13.26
N MET A 149 2.82 8.76 13.06
CA MET A 149 2.24 10.10 12.84
C MET A 149 2.46 11.03 14.04
N SER A 150 2.42 10.51 15.28
CA SER A 150 2.70 11.30 16.48
C SER A 150 4.16 11.79 16.59
N HIS A 151 5.12 11.11 15.94
CA HIS A 151 6.54 11.47 15.98
C HIS A 151 6.99 12.27 14.74
N GLY A 152 6.26 12.19 13.61
CA GLY A 152 6.55 12.92 12.36
C GLY A 152 5.95 14.32 12.27
N ALA A 153 5.00 14.68 13.14
CA ALA A 153 4.55 16.06 13.30
C ALA A 153 5.65 16.86 13.98
N GLY A 154 6.60 17.37 13.20
CA GLY A 154 7.57 18.35 13.66
C GLY A 154 6.85 19.42 14.47
N ARG A 155 7.34 19.69 15.69
CA ARG A 155 6.82 20.79 16.52
C ARG A 155 6.67 22.01 15.60
N PRO A 156 5.51 22.68 15.57
CA PRO A 156 5.41 23.94 14.85
C PRO A 156 6.54 24.85 15.35
N PRO A 157 7.21 25.61 14.46
CA PRO A 157 8.28 26.51 14.90
C PRO A 157 7.71 27.34 16.03
N ARG A 158 8.35 27.31 17.20
CA ARG A 158 7.95 28.14 18.33
C ARG A 158 7.93 29.56 17.80
N CYS A 159 6.74 30.14 17.75
CA CYS A 159 6.58 31.54 17.42
C CYS A 159 7.51 32.30 18.38
N PRO A 160 8.50 33.08 17.89
CA PRO A 160 9.40 33.79 18.76
C PRO A 160 8.55 34.67 19.70
N MET A 161 8.81 34.58 21.00
CA MET A 161 8.00 35.19 22.07
C MET A 161 7.79 36.71 21.93
N THR A 162 8.44 37.36 20.98
CA THR A 162 8.25 38.78 20.66
C THR A 162 6.90 39.09 20.01
N CYS A 163 6.17 38.11 19.45
CA CYS A 163 4.85 38.36 18.85
C CYS A 163 3.68 38.31 19.87
N ALA A 164 3.87 37.68 21.03
CA ALA A 164 2.78 37.42 22.00
C ALA A 164 2.27 38.68 22.73
N ARG A 165 2.98 39.81 22.66
CA ARG A 165 2.57 41.05 23.34
C ARG A 165 1.66 41.97 22.52
N ARG A 166 1.47 41.74 21.21
CA ARG A 166 0.66 42.64 20.35
C ARG A 166 -0.69 42.10 19.89
N CYS A 167 -1.00 40.82 20.13
CA CYS A 167 -2.29 40.23 19.75
C CYS A 167 -3.38 40.29 20.84
N ARG A 168 -3.10 40.81 22.04
CA ARG A 168 -4.11 40.89 23.13
C ARG A 168 -5.03 42.12 23.09
N SER A 169 -4.95 42.97 22.07
CA SER A 169 -5.71 44.23 22.06
C SER A 169 -6.34 44.64 20.72
N LEU A 170 -6.67 43.69 19.82
CA LEU A 170 -7.39 44.03 18.59
C LEU A 170 -8.62 43.11 18.39
N PRO A 171 -9.79 43.67 18.01
CA PRO A 171 -10.98 42.89 17.72
C PRO A 171 -10.81 42.05 16.45
N MET A 172 -11.56 40.95 16.41
CA MET A 172 -11.35 39.70 15.67
C MET A 172 -11.39 39.78 14.12
N ALA A 173 -11.52 40.96 13.51
CA ALA A 173 -11.84 41.09 12.08
C ALA A 173 -10.68 41.48 11.14
N LEU A 174 -9.45 41.71 11.63
CA LEU A 174 -8.33 42.19 10.78
C LEU A 174 -7.00 41.46 11.02
N SER A 175 -7.01 40.15 11.27
CA SER A 175 -5.78 39.41 11.58
C SER A 175 -5.01 38.88 10.35
N LEU A 176 -5.63 38.80 9.16
CA LEU A 176 -5.01 38.10 8.03
C LEU A 176 -4.13 38.96 7.11
N SER A 177 -4.23 40.30 7.11
CA SER A 177 -3.41 41.14 6.22
C SER A 177 -2.07 41.60 6.78
N ALA A 178 -1.78 41.43 8.07
CA ALA A 178 -0.59 42.04 8.70
C ALA A 178 0.69 41.18 8.65
N CYS A 179 0.62 39.87 8.37
CA CYS A 179 1.80 39.00 8.37
C CYS A 179 2.54 38.88 7.03
N LEU A 180 1.93 39.29 5.91
CA LEU A 180 2.52 39.10 4.58
C LEU A 180 3.37 40.26 4.05
N SER A 181 3.49 41.37 4.80
CA SER A 181 4.19 42.59 4.31
C SER A 181 5.64 42.77 4.82
N ARG A 182 6.19 41.83 5.61
CA ARG A 182 7.58 41.96 6.16
C ARG A 182 8.56 40.86 5.73
N ARG A 183 8.31 40.21 4.59
CA ARG A 183 9.33 39.45 3.86
C ARG A 183 9.76 40.23 2.62
N ARG A 184 10.52 41.30 2.82
CA ARG A 184 11.54 41.82 1.89
C ARG A 184 12.66 42.40 2.73
#